data_AF-A0A8J7YEY9-F1
#
_entry.id   AF-A0A8J7YEY9-F1
#
_cell.length_a   1.000
_cell.length_b   1.000
_cell.length_c   1.000
_cell.angle_alpha   90.00
_cell.angle_beta   90.00
_cell.angle_gamma   90.00
#
_symmetry.space_group_name_H-M   'P 1'
#
loop_
_entity.id
_entity.type
_entity.pdbx_description
1 polymer ?
#
loop_
_entity_poly.entity_id
_entity_poly.type
_entity_poly.pdbx_seq_one_letter_code
_entity_poly.pdbx_strand_id
1 'polypeptide(L)'
;MSAIRENWRIGALIVLLLVSAVALFVPGVPPGSNPAADNSSAAASEGMTNLQYGIELNGGTRIRAPVVGITAEGVDIPTNTTQRAQLEQSLADSLGVDRIDIQAVPRAEGGTVEVFSKNVSTSELRTALENQGYQPETVREGVTEQTREEMVEAIDQKISTSALSGGTVTQARTSERNYIAITAPDKDYEELRSILEDRGIVRMYAYYPAENGTYVRKAVLDQGADAIRGTGTINQQQTASGGESYTFSVTMEEGAAEAFAREMAAAGFGNGGFCNPQQAQARGQPVECLQVTYEDEVVFNGSVQPGLGSSFADGSFAENPTLTIEVPSREKAQQVKLSLDAGQLPAPLNFDPQVTQTRSLEPALADQFKTNSLITGLLAVVAVSLVVYGRYGRAEVALPMIVTALSEVFILLGFVAFVQYPLNLSHLAGFIAVIGTGVDDLIIIADEILQQGKVETGRVFQNRFRKAFWVIGAAAATTIVAMSPLMVLSLGDLSGFAIITIVGVLIGVLVTRPAYGDILRALVIDED
;
A
#
# COMPACT_ATOMS: atom_id res chain seq x y z
N MET A 1 -4.72 34.85 -34.38
CA MET A 1 -5.67 33.73 -34.18
C MET A 1 -5.63 32.68 -35.30
N SER A 2 -5.32 33.04 -36.57
CA SER A 2 -5.22 32.07 -37.68
C SER A 2 -4.13 31.00 -37.47
N ALA A 3 -2.90 31.40 -37.12
CA ALA A 3 -1.76 30.49 -36.94
C ALA A 3 -1.96 29.46 -35.80
N ILE A 4 -2.68 29.83 -34.73
CA ILE A 4 -2.98 28.92 -33.61
C ILE A 4 -3.97 27.84 -34.03
N ARG A 5 -4.92 28.17 -34.91
CA ARG A 5 -5.95 27.25 -35.39
C ARG A 5 -5.41 26.30 -36.46
N GLU A 6 -4.40 26.73 -37.22
CA GLU A 6 -3.69 25.91 -38.21
C GLU A 6 -2.74 24.88 -37.57
N ASN A 7 -2.05 25.24 -36.48
CA ASN A 7 -1.05 24.39 -35.82
C ASN A 7 -1.53 23.82 -34.48
N TRP A 8 -2.84 23.69 -34.28
CA TRP A 8 -3.41 23.32 -32.98
C TRP A 8 -2.88 21.96 -32.47
N ARG A 9 -2.56 21.02 -33.36
CA ARG A 9 -2.01 19.69 -33.04
C ARG A 9 -0.61 19.78 -32.44
N ILE A 10 0.24 20.65 -33.01
CA ILE A 10 1.57 20.94 -32.46
C ILE A 10 1.43 21.65 -31.11
N GLY A 11 0.47 22.58 -31.00
CA GLY A 11 0.12 23.21 -29.73
C GLY A 11 -0.30 22.20 -28.66
N ALA A 12 -1.14 21.22 -29.01
CA ALA A 12 -1.56 20.15 -28.12
C ALA A 12 -0.36 19.28 -27.68
N LEU A 13 0.55 18.94 -28.59
CA LEU A 13 1.79 18.23 -28.24
C LEU A 13 2.64 19.01 -27.24
N ILE A 14 2.87 20.31 -27.48
CA ILE A 14 3.66 21.17 -26.58
C ILE A 14 3.00 21.26 -25.20
N VAL A 15 1.68 21.50 -25.15
CA VAL A 15 0.95 21.55 -23.88
C VAL A 15 1.09 20.23 -23.13
N LEU A 16 0.96 19.11 -23.82
CA LEU A 16 1.04 17.80 -23.18
C LEU A 16 2.47 17.48 -22.71
N LEU A 17 3.50 17.87 -23.45
CA LEU A 17 4.89 17.82 -23.00
C LEU A 17 5.13 18.67 -21.75
N LEU A 18 4.57 19.87 -21.68
CA LEU A 18 4.66 20.73 -20.49
C LEU A 18 3.95 20.11 -19.28
N VAL A 19 2.75 19.55 -19.49
CA VAL A 19 2.02 18.84 -18.43
C VAL A 19 2.81 17.62 -17.95
N SER A 20 3.38 16.84 -18.85
CA SER A 20 4.24 15.70 -18.51
C SER A 20 5.51 16.13 -17.77
N ALA A 21 6.12 17.26 -18.14
CA ALA A 21 7.26 17.81 -17.43
C ALA A 21 6.89 18.25 -16.00
N VAL A 22 5.73 18.87 -15.83
CA VAL A 22 5.21 19.22 -14.49
C VAL A 22 5.00 17.95 -13.66
N ALA A 23 4.33 16.94 -14.22
CA ALA A 23 4.11 15.66 -13.53
C ALA A 23 5.41 14.94 -13.17
N LEU A 24 6.45 15.06 -14.00
CA LEU A 24 7.75 14.42 -13.76
C LEU A 24 8.62 15.14 -12.74
N PHE A 25 8.65 16.48 -12.76
CA PHE A 25 9.70 17.24 -12.08
C PHE A 25 9.19 18.18 -10.98
N VAL A 26 7.88 18.40 -10.85
CA VAL A 26 7.32 19.27 -9.80
C VAL A 26 6.91 18.42 -8.60
N PRO A 27 7.60 18.52 -7.44
CA PRO A 27 7.25 17.74 -6.26
C PRO A 27 5.80 17.98 -5.82
N GLY A 28 5.12 16.92 -5.37
CA GLY A 28 3.74 17.01 -4.87
C GLY A 28 2.64 17.05 -5.95
N VAL A 29 2.96 16.73 -7.20
CA VAL A 29 2.00 16.56 -8.29
C VAL A 29 1.87 15.07 -8.63
N PRO A 30 0.64 14.50 -8.65
CA PRO A 30 -0.67 15.13 -8.43
C PRO A 30 -0.99 15.51 -6.97
N PRO A 31 -1.86 16.52 -6.74
CA PRO A 31 -2.24 16.95 -5.38
C PRO A 31 -2.89 15.80 -4.62
N GLY A 32 -2.33 15.47 -3.45
CA GLY A 32 -2.68 14.27 -2.65
C GLY A 32 -1.48 13.35 -2.42
N SER A 33 -0.41 13.47 -3.21
CA SER A 33 0.90 12.89 -2.88
C SER A 33 1.57 13.74 -1.79
N ASN A 34 1.26 13.48 -0.51
CA ASN A 34 1.80 14.24 0.62
C ASN A 34 3.33 14.13 0.72
N PRO A 35 4.08 15.25 0.64
CA PRO A 35 5.39 15.37 1.27
C PRO A 35 5.26 15.84 2.74
N ALA A 36 4.03 15.99 3.25
CA ALA A 36 3.70 16.65 4.51
C ALA A 36 3.05 15.72 5.55
N ALA A 37 3.36 14.42 5.48
CA ALA A 37 3.15 13.49 6.58
C ALA A 37 4.52 12.92 7.02
N ASP A 38 5.47 13.80 7.36
CA ASP A 38 6.60 13.37 8.19
C ASP A 38 7.41 14.54 8.74
N ASN A 39 7.28 14.79 10.05
CA ASN A 39 8.28 15.54 10.82
C ASN A 39 9.37 14.61 11.37
N SER A 40 9.44 13.37 10.89
CA SER A 40 10.51 12.41 11.18
C SER A 40 11.19 11.99 9.89
N SER A 41 12.11 12.83 9.41
CA SER A 41 13.25 12.41 8.56
C SER A 41 12.94 11.25 7.60
N ALA A 42 11.94 11.40 6.75
CA ALA A 42 11.87 10.64 5.52
C ALA A 42 13.16 11.00 4.78
N ALA A 43 14.09 10.05 4.74
CA ALA A 43 15.27 10.17 3.90
C ALA A 43 14.75 10.57 2.53
N ALA A 44 15.07 11.81 2.13
CA ALA A 44 14.83 12.29 0.80
C ALA A 44 15.40 11.22 -0.13
N SER A 45 14.54 10.44 -0.78
CA SER A 45 14.97 9.72 -1.96
C SER A 45 15.32 10.84 -2.94
N GLU A 46 16.63 10.99 -3.16
CA GLU A 46 17.29 11.96 -4.04
C GLU A 46 16.90 11.75 -5.52
N GLY A 47 15.61 11.61 -5.82
CA GLY A 47 15.10 11.55 -7.18
C GLY A 47 14.88 12.96 -7.69
N MET A 48 15.56 13.34 -8.77
CA MET A 48 15.21 14.54 -9.54
C MET A 48 13.80 14.46 -10.17
N THR A 49 13.12 13.31 -10.07
CA THR A 49 11.83 13.02 -10.73
C THR A 49 10.83 12.35 -9.78
N ASN A 50 9.54 12.60 -9.97
CA ASN A 50 8.40 11.96 -9.29
C ASN A 50 8.12 10.50 -9.76
N LEU A 51 9.09 9.85 -10.40
CA LEU A 51 8.95 8.47 -10.87
C LEU A 51 9.15 7.50 -9.72
N GLN A 52 8.16 6.62 -9.53
CA GLN A 52 8.29 5.47 -8.64
C GLN A 52 8.78 4.26 -9.44
N TYR A 53 9.65 3.47 -8.81
CA TYR A 53 10.19 2.24 -9.39
C TYR A 53 9.73 1.06 -8.54
N GLY A 54 9.23 0.02 -9.19
CA GLY A 54 8.89 -1.25 -8.57
C GLY A 54 10.11 -2.12 -8.30
N ILE A 55 9.87 -3.28 -7.70
CA ILE A 55 10.91 -4.17 -7.20
C ILE A 55 11.86 -4.67 -8.28
N GLU A 56 11.46 -4.70 -9.54
CA GLU A 56 12.33 -5.14 -10.64
C GLU A 56 13.41 -4.11 -11.02
N LEU A 57 13.23 -2.85 -10.63
CA LEU A 57 14.12 -1.74 -10.97
C LEU A 57 14.79 -1.09 -9.75
N ASN A 58 14.22 -1.23 -8.55
CA ASN A 58 14.82 -0.78 -7.29
C ASN A 58 15.17 -1.92 -6.31
N GLY A 59 14.82 -3.17 -6.62
CA GLY A 59 14.96 -4.28 -5.69
C GLY A 59 13.84 -4.27 -4.64
N GLY A 60 13.86 -5.26 -3.76
CA GLY A 60 12.90 -5.42 -2.68
C GLY A 60 12.11 -6.72 -2.75
N THR A 61 11.00 -6.77 -2.04
CA THR A 61 10.26 -8.02 -1.82
C THR A 61 8.77 -7.87 -2.11
N ARG A 62 8.21 -8.88 -2.79
CA ARG A 62 6.78 -9.10 -2.92
C ARG A 62 6.39 -10.38 -2.20
N ILE A 63 5.45 -10.28 -1.27
CA ILE A 63 4.88 -11.39 -0.51
C ILE A 63 3.41 -11.53 -0.89
N ARG A 64 2.94 -12.75 -1.12
CA ARG A 64 1.53 -13.11 -1.19
C ARG A 64 1.24 -14.10 -0.08
N ALA A 65 0.58 -13.63 0.98
CA ALA A 65 0.23 -14.43 2.14
C ALA A 65 -1.30 -14.54 2.25
N PRO A 66 -1.86 -15.74 2.45
CA PRO A 66 -3.27 -15.88 2.77
C PRO A 66 -3.54 -15.43 4.20
N VAL A 67 -4.73 -14.87 4.43
CA VAL A 67 -5.18 -14.53 5.78
C VAL A 67 -5.61 -15.80 6.50
N VAL A 68 -5.18 -15.95 7.75
CA VAL A 68 -5.62 -17.05 8.61
C VAL A 68 -7.05 -16.79 9.03
N GLY A 69 -7.94 -17.74 8.72
CA GLY A 69 -9.25 -17.75 9.32
C GLY A 69 -10.19 -18.79 8.72
N ILE A 70 -11.30 -19.00 9.41
CA ILE A 70 -12.43 -19.82 8.98
C ILE A 70 -13.68 -18.97 9.09
N THR A 71 -14.53 -19.02 8.06
CA THR A 71 -15.82 -18.33 8.04
C THR A 71 -16.96 -19.33 8.12
N ALA A 72 -17.87 -19.14 9.06
CA ALA A 72 -19.22 -19.69 9.06
C ALA A 72 -20.20 -18.65 8.51
N GLU A 73 -21.01 -19.02 7.52
CA GLU A 73 -21.98 -18.15 6.85
C GLU A 73 -23.40 -18.65 7.10
N GLY A 74 -24.38 -17.74 7.03
CA GLY A 74 -25.79 -18.06 7.27
C GLY A 74 -26.11 -18.30 8.75
N VAL A 75 -25.37 -17.66 9.67
CA VAL A 75 -25.56 -17.80 11.11
C VAL A 75 -26.56 -16.75 11.60
N ASP A 76 -27.61 -17.13 12.33
CA ASP A 76 -28.58 -16.19 12.89
C ASP A 76 -28.03 -15.46 14.12
N ILE A 77 -27.15 -14.48 13.89
CA ILE A 77 -26.43 -13.76 14.94
C ILE A 77 -27.32 -12.66 15.55
N PRO A 78 -27.39 -12.53 16.88
CA PRO A 78 -28.11 -11.43 17.53
C PRO A 78 -27.58 -10.06 17.09
N THR A 79 -28.48 -9.14 16.75
CA THR A 79 -28.14 -7.74 16.45
C THR A 79 -27.75 -6.93 17.69
N ASN A 80 -28.13 -7.41 18.88
CA ASN A 80 -27.79 -6.79 20.15
C ASN A 80 -26.29 -6.97 20.47
N THR A 81 -25.59 -5.86 20.71
CA THR A 81 -24.14 -5.84 20.95
C THR A 81 -23.70 -6.66 22.16
N THR A 82 -24.48 -6.67 23.25
CA THR A 82 -24.17 -7.44 24.47
C THR A 82 -24.31 -8.94 24.22
N GLN A 83 -25.38 -9.37 23.56
CA GLN A 83 -25.60 -10.79 23.24
C GLN A 83 -24.55 -11.29 22.24
N ARG A 84 -24.17 -10.46 21.28
CA ARG A 84 -23.09 -10.76 20.33
C ARG A 84 -21.74 -10.93 21.02
N ALA A 85 -21.39 -10.04 21.95
CA ALA A 85 -20.17 -10.17 22.75
C ALA A 85 -20.17 -11.45 23.61
N GLN A 86 -21.32 -11.85 24.15
CA GLN A 86 -21.49 -13.12 24.88
C GLN A 86 -21.32 -14.34 23.98
N LEU A 87 -21.84 -14.30 22.75
CA LEU A 87 -21.64 -15.34 21.74
C LEU A 87 -20.14 -15.49 21.41
N GLU A 88 -19.47 -14.38 21.08
CA GLU A 88 -18.02 -14.37 20.79
C GLU A 88 -17.23 -14.95 21.95
N GLN A 89 -17.52 -14.55 23.19
CA GLN A 89 -16.85 -15.09 24.38
C GLN A 89 -17.10 -16.59 24.56
N SER A 90 -18.35 -17.05 24.38
CA SER A 90 -18.70 -18.46 24.55
C SER A 90 -18.04 -19.35 23.50
N LEU A 91 -17.91 -18.86 22.27
CA LEU A 91 -17.18 -19.54 21.21
C LEU A 91 -15.67 -19.56 21.50
N ALA A 92 -15.12 -18.46 22.02
CA ALA A 92 -13.71 -18.34 22.37
C ALA A 92 -13.33 -19.38 23.44
N ASP A 93 -14.13 -19.44 24.51
CA ASP A 93 -13.97 -20.42 25.59
C ASP A 93 -14.11 -21.87 25.08
N SER A 94 -15.06 -22.13 24.16
CA SER A 94 -15.29 -23.47 23.61
C SER A 94 -14.20 -23.93 22.65
N LEU A 95 -13.59 -23.00 21.90
CA LEU A 95 -12.56 -23.30 20.90
C LEU A 95 -11.14 -23.18 21.48
N GLY A 96 -11.00 -22.66 22.70
CA GLY A 96 -9.70 -22.44 23.34
C GLY A 96 -8.87 -21.37 22.63
N VAL A 97 -9.54 -20.32 22.14
CA VAL A 97 -8.91 -19.16 21.49
C VAL A 97 -9.26 -17.88 22.24
N ASP A 98 -8.55 -16.78 21.95
CA ASP A 98 -8.90 -15.49 22.55
C ASP A 98 -10.16 -14.91 21.92
N ARG A 99 -10.90 -14.10 22.69
CA ARG A 99 -12.09 -13.40 22.17
C ARG A 99 -11.78 -12.54 20.93
N ILE A 100 -10.58 -11.94 20.87
CA ILE A 100 -10.13 -11.12 19.73
C ILE A 100 -9.97 -11.92 18.43
N ASP A 101 -9.92 -13.25 18.52
CA ASP A 101 -9.82 -14.15 17.37
C ASP A 101 -11.20 -14.51 16.83
N ILE A 102 -12.28 -14.01 17.41
CA ILE A 102 -13.65 -14.30 16.97
C ILE A 102 -14.36 -13.01 16.61
N GLN A 103 -14.90 -12.97 15.39
CA GLN A 103 -15.69 -11.85 14.90
C GLN A 103 -17.06 -12.36 14.46
N ALA A 104 -18.11 -11.91 15.15
CA ALA A 104 -19.48 -12.17 14.75
C ALA A 104 -20.07 -10.90 14.12
N VAL A 105 -20.54 -10.99 12.87
CA VAL A 105 -21.13 -9.88 12.13
C VAL A 105 -22.56 -10.24 11.69
N PRO A 106 -23.59 -9.63 12.29
CA PRO A 106 -24.97 -9.88 11.87
C PRO A 106 -25.24 -9.28 10.49
N ARG A 107 -26.05 -9.97 9.68
CA ARG A 107 -26.54 -9.49 8.38
C ARG A 107 -28.02 -9.84 8.19
N ALA A 108 -28.70 -9.11 7.31
CA ALA A 108 -30.13 -9.28 7.07
C ALA A 108 -30.51 -10.67 6.52
N GLU A 109 -29.60 -11.32 5.79
CA GLU A 109 -29.78 -12.64 5.18
C GLU A 109 -28.80 -13.67 5.77
N GLY A 110 -28.70 -13.71 7.11
CA GLY A 110 -27.77 -14.59 7.82
C GLY A 110 -26.38 -13.96 8.00
N GLY A 111 -25.95 -13.84 9.25
CA GLY A 111 -24.66 -13.26 9.63
C GLY A 111 -23.48 -14.19 9.37
N THR A 112 -22.29 -13.67 9.63
CA THR A 112 -21.02 -14.40 9.52
C THR A 112 -20.30 -14.47 10.85
N VAL A 113 -19.76 -15.64 11.17
CA VAL A 113 -18.83 -15.82 12.30
C VAL A 113 -17.48 -16.22 11.74
N GLU A 114 -16.46 -15.42 12.01
CA GLU A 114 -15.08 -15.67 11.61
C GLU A 114 -14.23 -16.01 12.81
N VAL A 115 -13.35 -17.01 12.65
CA VAL A 115 -12.35 -17.38 13.66
C VAL A 115 -10.95 -17.30 13.06
N PHE A 116 -10.08 -16.48 13.66
CA PHE A 116 -8.76 -16.10 13.15
C PHE A 116 -7.61 -16.93 13.73
N SER A 117 -7.81 -18.25 13.87
CA SER A 117 -6.83 -19.15 14.47
C SER A 117 -6.43 -20.28 13.52
N LYS A 118 -5.13 -20.61 13.49
CA LYS A 118 -4.60 -21.77 12.74
C LYS A 118 -4.94 -23.11 13.41
N ASN A 119 -5.34 -23.08 14.68
CA ASN A 119 -5.55 -24.26 15.50
C ASN A 119 -7.02 -24.72 15.52
N VAL A 120 -7.90 -24.03 14.80
CA VAL A 120 -9.32 -24.36 14.70
C VAL A 120 -9.59 -24.89 13.30
N SER A 121 -10.34 -25.98 13.21
CA SER A 121 -10.83 -26.58 11.96
C SER A 121 -12.28 -26.19 11.65
N THR A 122 -12.68 -26.35 10.39
CA THR A 122 -14.06 -26.04 9.96
C THR A 122 -15.10 -26.89 10.69
N SER A 123 -14.76 -28.14 11.03
CA SER A 123 -15.60 -29.03 11.84
C SER A 123 -15.73 -28.58 13.29
N GLU A 124 -14.64 -28.08 13.89
CA GLU A 124 -14.66 -27.59 15.28
C GLU A 124 -15.51 -26.33 15.40
N LEU A 125 -15.35 -25.37 14.48
CA LEU A 125 -16.20 -24.18 14.45
C LEU A 125 -17.68 -24.53 14.27
N ARG A 126 -18.00 -25.44 13.33
CA ARG A 126 -19.37 -25.91 13.14
C ARG A 126 -19.94 -26.50 14.44
N THR A 127 -19.19 -27.41 15.05
CA THR A 127 -19.61 -28.08 16.29
C THR A 127 -19.79 -27.09 17.44
N ALA A 128 -18.89 -26.11 17.57
CA ALA A 128 -18.99 -25.06 18.58
C ALA A 128 -20.25 -24.21 18.38
N LEU A 129 -20.58 -23.82 17.16
CA LEU A 129 -21.81 -23.08 16.84
C LEU A 129 -23.07 -23.90 17.12
N GLU A 130 -23.09 -25.17 16.71
CA GLU A 130 -24.21 -26.10 16.93
C GLU A 130 -24.49 -26.32 18.43
N ASN A 131 -23.43 -26.46 19.24
CA ASN A 131 -23.55 -26.58 20.70
C ASN A 131 -24.13 -25.32 21.35
N GLN A 132 -23.95 -24.14 20.73
CA GLN A 132 -24.54 -22.88 21.17
C GLN A 132 -25.94 -22.64 20.58
N GLY A 133 -26.49 -23.61 19.84
CA GLY A 133 -27.83 -23.53 19.25
C GLY A 133 -27.91 -22.86 17.88
N TYR A 134 -26.78 -22.56 17.25
CA TYR A 134 -26.71 -21.95 15.91
C TYR A 134 -26.47 -23.01 14.84
N GLN A 135 -27.11 -22.85 13.68
CA GLN A 135 -26.98 -23.78 12.56
C GLN A 135 -26.37 -23.04 11.36
N PRO A 136 -25.04 -23.07 11.16
CA PRO A 136 -24.41 -22.41 10.03
C PRO A 136 -24.77 -23.12 8.71
N GLU A 137 -25.12 -22.36 7.68
CA GLU A 137 -25.40 -22.92 6.34
C GLU A 137 -24.14 -23.51 5.71
N THR A 138 -23.04 -22.75 5.78
CA THR A 138 -21.74 -23.18 5.28
C THR A 138 -20.63 -22.82 6.26
N VAL A 139 -19.57 -23.64 6.28
CA VAL A 139 -18.34 -23.34 7.01
C VAL A 139 -17.18 -23.65 6.08
N ARG A 140 -16.33 -22.65 5.81
CA ARG A 140 -15.25 -22.72 4.83
C ARG A 140 -13.98 -22.08 5.35
N GLU A 141 -12.85 -22.50 4.79
CA GLU A 141 -11.58 -21.82 5.03
C GLU A 141 -11.55 -20.42 4.42
N GLY A 142 -10.69 -19.58 4.99
CA GLY A 142 -10.52 -18.18 4.63
C GLY A 142 -11.50 -17.26 5.35
N VAL A 143 -11.27 -15.97 5.14
CA VAL A 143 -12.04 -14.87 5.72
C VAL A 143 -13.01 -14.26 4.71
N THR A 144 -13.90 -13.38 5.16
CA THR A 144 -14.85 -12.63 4.33
C THR A 144 -14.13 -11.56 3.48
N GLU A 145 -14.84 -10.97 2.50
CA GLU A 145 -14.31 -9.86 1.71
C GLU A 145 -14.06 -8.61 2.55
N GLN A 146 -14.99 -8.31 3.45
CA GLN A 146 -14.87 -7.21 4.40
C GLN A 146 -13.58 -7.32 5.23
N THR A 147 -13.31 -8.48 5.84
CA THR A 147 -12.07 -8.66 6.62
C THR A 147 -10.83 -8.53 5.75
N ARG A 148 -10.85 -8.92 4.47
CA ARG A 148 -9.70 -8.70 3.58
C ARG A 148 -9.49 -7.23 3.26
N GLU A 149 -10.55 -6.45 3.11
CA GLU A 149 -10.44 -5.00 2.91
C GLU A 149 -9.86 -4.32 4.15
N GLU A 150 -10.39 -4.65 5.34
CA GLU A 150 -9.86 -4.18 6.63
C GLU A 150 -8.38 -4.59 6.81
N MET A 151 -8.00 -5.79 6.38
CA MET A 151 -6.60 -6.24 6.38
C MET A 151 -5.72 -5.42 5.43
N VAL A 152 -6.19 -5.10 4.22
CA VAL A 152 -5.42 -4.26 3.28
C VAL A 152 -5.18 -2.89 3.89
N GLU A 153 -6.21 -2.27 4.46
CA GLU A 153 -6.12 -0.96 5.10
C GLU A 153 -5.16 -0.98 6.30
N ALA A 154 -5.30 -1.96 7.20
CA ALA A 154 -4.44 -2.07 8.38
C ALA A 154 -2.96 -2.31 8.01
N ILE A 155 -2.68 -3.14 7.00
CA ILE A 155 -1.31 -3.39 6.54
C ILE A 155 -0.75 -2.15 5.83
N ASP A 156 -1.55 -1.46 5.01
CA ASP A 156 -1.12 -0.23 4.32
C ASP A 156 -0.78 0.86 5.33
N GLN A 157 -1.60 1.02 6.38
CA GLN A 157 -1.31 1.91 7.51
C GLN A 157 -0.04 1.50 8.26
N LYS A 158 0.18 0.21 8.50
CA LYS A 158 1.39 -0.30 9.19
C LYS A 158 2.66 -0.08 8.37
N ILE A 159 2.60 -0.32 7.06
CA ILE A 159 3.74 -0.10 6.15
C ILE A 159 4.04 1.39 6.02
N SER A 160 3.02 2.23 5.80
CA SER A 160 3.19 3.68 5.65
C SER A 160 3.69 4.37 6.92
N THR A 161 3.31 3.87 8.11
CA THR A 161 3.75 4.39 9.41
C THR A 161 5.14 3.89 9.83
N SER A 162 5.53 2.72 9.33
CA SER A 162 6.86 2.15 9.60
C SER A 162 7.95 2.83 8.77
N ALA A 163 9.22 2.51 9.06
CA ALA A 163 10.36 2.88 8.21
C ALA A 163 10.36 2.16 6.83
N LEU A 164 9.24 1.54 6.44
CA LEU A 164 9.01 0.86 5.16
C LEU A 164 8.19 1.71 4.16
N SER A 165 8.20 3.04 4.29
CA SER A 165 7.49 3.95 3.38
C SER A 165 7.76 3.62 1.91
N GLY A 166 6.69 3.50 1.10
CA GLY A 166 6.78 3.21 -0.35
C GLY A 166 6.35 1.79 -0.75
N GLY A 167 5.90 0.96 0.18
CA GLY A 167 5.23 -0.30 -0.14
C GLY A 167 3.81 -0.11 -0.68
N THR A 168 3.26 -1.15 -1.32
CA THR A 168 1.87 -1.22 -1.80
C THR A 168 1.22 -2.50 -1.33
N VAL A 169 -0.05 -2.40 -0.95
CA VAL A 169 -0.85 -3.53 -0.47
C VAL A 169 -2.08 -3.69 -1.37
N THR A 170 -2.30 -4.90 -1.86
CA THR A 170 -3.44 -5.21 -2.74
C THR A 170 -4.01 -6.59 -2.42
N GLN A 171 -5.27 -6.83 -2.76
CA GLN A 171 -5.81 -8.18 -2.77
C GLN A 171 -5.38 -8.90 -4.05
N ALA A 172 -4.96 -10.15 -3.91
CA ALA A 172 -4.69 -11.03 -5.04
C ALA A 172 -5.53 -12.30 -4.93
N ARG A 173 -6.03 -12.79 -6.06
CA ARG A 173 -6.83 -14.01 -6.11
C ARG A 173 -6.21 -14.99 -7.08
N THR A 174 -6.09 -16.24 -6.66
CA THR A 174 -5.87 -17.37 -7.55
C THR A 174 -7.17 -18.15 -7.70
N SER A 175 -7.20 -19.12 -8.61
CA SER A 175 -8.37 -20.00 -8.79
C SER A 175 -8.79 -20.73 -7.51
N GLU A 176 -7.89 -20.87 -6.54
CA GLU A 176 -8.09 -21.67 -5.33
C GLU A 176 -8.14 -20.85 -4.03
N ARG A 177 -7.44 -19.70 -3.94
CA ARG A 177 -7.29 -18.95 -2.69
C ARG A 177 -7.21 -17.43 -2.90
N ASN A 178 -7.60 -16.69 -1.86
CA ASN A 178 -7.37 -15.25 -1.77
C ASN A 178 -6.10 -14.99 -0.95
N TYR A 179 -5.36 -13.96 -1.34
CA TYR A 179 -4.10 -13.54 -0.74
C TYR A 179 -4.14 -12.04 -0.51
N ILE A 180 -3.38 -11.60 0.48
CA ILE A 180 -2.91 -10.23 0.57
C ILE A 180 -1.54 -10.17 -0.09
N ALA A 181 -1.42 -9.35 -1.13
CA ALA A 181 -0.19 -9.13 -1.87
C ALA A 181 0.45 -7.83 -1.38
N ILE A 182 1.55 -7.98 -0.64
CA ILE A 182 2.37 -6.88 -0.15
C ILE A 182 3.60 -6.76 -1.05
N THR A 183 3.89 -5.55 -1.53
CA THR A 183 5.10 -5.25 -2.29
C THR A 183 5.84 -4.12 -1.61
N ALA A 184 7.05 -4.37 -1.13
CA ALA A 184 7.91 -3.37 -0.48
C ALA A 184 9.21 -3.21 -1.29
N PRO A 185 9.37 -2.12 -2.06
CA PRO A 185 10.63 -1.79 -2.72
C PRO A 185 11.75 -1.60 -1.70
N ASP A 186 12.96 -2.01 -2.05
CA ASP A 186 14.18 -1.81 -1.24
C ASP A 186 14.15 -2.46 0.16
N LYS A 187 13.24 -3.43 0.36
CA LYS A 187 13.07 -4.18 1.61
C LYS A 187 13.24 -5.66 1.40
N ASP A 188 13.99 -6.30 2.30
CA ASP A 188 14.12 -7.75 2.28
C ASP A 188 12.90 -8.46 2.88
N TYR A 189 12.86 -9.78 2.70
CA TYR A 189 11.73 -10.59 3.14
C TYR A 189 11.62 -10.66 4.66
N GLU A 190 12.73 -10.74 5.39
CA GLU A 190 12.72 -10.92 6.84
C GLU A 190 12.33 -9.64 7.56
N GLU A 191 12.78 -8.48 7.07
CA GLU A 191 12.34 -7.17 7.57
C GLU A 191 10.82 -7.01 7.41
N LEU A 192 10.30 -7.29 6.20
CA LEU A 192 8.87 -7.18 5.92
C LEU A 192 8.04 -8.19 6.73
N ARG A 193 8.53 -9.43 6.84
CA ARG A 193 7.89 -10.48 7.66
C ARG A 193 7.86 -10.08 9.13
N SER A 194 8.97 -9.62 9.69
CA SER A 194 9.06 -9.27 11.12
C SER A 194 8.05 -8.20 11.57
N ILE A 195 7.61 -7.36 10.63
CA ILE A 195 6.61 -6.31 10.88
C ILE A 195 5.18 -6.83 10.70
N LEU A 196 4.97 -7.83 9.86
CA LEU A 196 3.64 -8.32 9.47
C LEU A 196 3.26 -9.68 10.06
N GLU A 197 4.21 -10.41 10.65
CA GLU A 197 3.97 -11.70 11.31
C GLU A 197 3.12 -11.53 12.57
N ASP A 198 3.42 -10.50 13.35
CA ASP A 198 2.64 -10.12 14.53
C ASP A 198 1.44 -9.27 14.15
N ARG A 199 0.31 -9.51 14.81
CA ARG A 199 -0.91 -8.71 14.62
C ARG A 199 -0.75 -7.30 15.18
N GLY A 200 0.18 -7.07 16.09
CA GLY A 200 0.38 -5.80 16.78
C GLY A 200 -0.57 -5.62 17.95
N ILE A 201 -0.95 -6.69 18.66
CA ILE A 201 -1.91 -6.61 19.76
C ILE A 201 -1.22 -6.04 21.01
N VAL A 202 -1.58 -4.82 21.38
CA VAL A 202 -1.14 -4.16 22.62
C VAL A 202 -2.30 -4.08 23.61
N ARG A 203 -2.09 -4.61 24.81
CA ARG A 203 -3.09 -4.58 25.89
C ARG A 203 -2.52 -3.96 27.14
N MET A 204 -3.34 -3.23 27.87
CA MET A 204 -2.99 -2.67 29.17
C MET A 204 -3.87 -3.31 30.25
N TYR A 205 -3.23 -3.72 31.35
CA TYR A 205 -3.87 -4.35 32.48
C TYR A 205 -3.55 -3.61 33.76
N ALA A 206 -4.57 -3.45 34.61
CA ALA A 206 -4.41 -3.15 36.01
C ALA A 206 -4.25 -4.46 36.77
N TYR A 207 -3.10 -4.63 37.43
CA TYR A 207 -2.84 -5.73 38.36
C TYR A 207 -2.94 -5.19 39.79
N TYR A 208 -3.94 -5.65 40.55
CA TYR A 208 -4.27 -5.09 41.87
C TYR A 208 -4.88 -6.17 42.80
N PRO A 209 -4.86 -5.98 44.13
CA PRO A 209 -5.48 -6.94 45.07
C PRO A 209 -7.01 -6.96 44.95
N ALA A 210 -7.60 -8.15 45.00
CA ALA A 210 -9.03 -8.33 45.22
C ALA A 210 -9.38 -8.34 46.71
N GLU A 211 -10.65 -8.13 47.01
CA GLU A 211 -11.21 -8.13 48.38
C GLU A 211 -10.96 -9.45 49.13
N ASN A 212 -10.80 -10.56 48.41
CA ASN A 212 -10.52 -11.89 48.95
C ASN A 212 -9.03 -12.17 49.19
N GLY A 213 -8.14 -11.20 48.96
CA GLY A 213 -6.68 -11.34 49.10
C GLY A 213 -5.96 -12.00 47.92
N THR A 214 -6.67 -12.38 46.85
CA THR A 214 -6.05 -12.77 45.57
C THR A 214 -5.70 -11.54 44.74
N TYR A 215 -4.97 -11.70 43.64
CA TYR A 215 -4.71 -10.60 42.70
C TYR A 215 -5.58 -10.75 41.45
N VAL A 216 -6.08 -9.61 40.97
CA VAL A 216 -6.85 -9.50 39.74
C VAL A 216 -5.99 -8.82 38.69
N ARG A 217 -5.94 -9.42 37.50
CA ARG A 217 -5.40 -8.82 36.29
C ARG A 217 -6.58 -8.41 35.41
N LYS A 218 -6.97 -7.14 35.47
CA LYS A 218 -8.11 -6.60 34.70
C LYS A 218 -7.61 -5.84 33.49
N ALA A 219 -8.11 -6.16 32.30
CA ALA A 219 -7.85 -5.36 31.11
C ALA A 219 -8.49 -3.98 31.29
N VAL A 220 -7.68 -2.93 31.22
CA VAL A 220 -8.10 -1.52 31.28
C VAL A 220 -8.06 -0.86 29.91
N LEU A 221 -7.31 -1.45 28.98
CA LEU A 221 -7.31 -1.12 27.57
C LEU A 221 -7.11 -2.41 26.77
N ASP A 222 -8.09 -2.75 25.95
CA ASP A 222 -8.01 -3.82 24.95
C ASP A 222 -8.12 -3.10 23.60
N GLN A 223 -7.06 -3.15 22.78
CA GLN A 223 -6.94 -2.33 21.58
C GLN A 223 -8.11 -2.56 20.60
N GLY A 224 -9.06 -1.62 20.57
CA GLY A 224 -9.74 -1.23 19.34
C GLY A 224 -8.91 -0.14 18.66
N ALA A 225 -8.93 -0.08 17.32
CA ALA A 225 -8.16 0.86 16.51
C ALA A 225 -8.32 2.35 16.92
N ASP A 226 -9.40 2.69 17.63
CA ASP A 226 -9.80 4.06 17.93
C ASP A 226 -9.38 4.56 19.33
N ALA A 227 -8.61 3.76 20.09
CA ALA A 227 -8.31 4.10 21.49
C ALA A 227 -7.09 5.02 21.67
N ILE A 228 -6.19 5.05 20.68
CA ILE A 228 -4.91 5.75 20.74
C ILE A 228 -4.89 6.88 19.71
N ARG A 229 -4.63 8.11 20.17
CA ARG A 229 -4.50 9.31 19.32
C ARG A 229 -3.13 9.38 18.66
N GLY A 230 -2.10 8.88 19.34
CA GLY A 230 -0.75 8.82 18.81
C GLY A 230 0.33 8.65 19.87
N THR A 231 1.55 8.39 19.41
CA THR A 231 2.71 8.16 20.27
C THR A 231 3.80 9.21 20.10
N GLY A 232 4.60 9.42 21.16
CA GLY A 232 5.77 10.30 21.15
C GLY A 232 7.04 9.62 20.62
N THR A 233 8.14 10.37 20.60
CA THR A 233 9.45 9.84 20.20
C THR A 233 9.99 8.85 21.23
N ILE A 234 10.71 7.83 20.75
CA ILE A 234 11.42 6.88 21.61
C ILE A 234 12.69 7.55 22.16
N ASN A 235 12.82 7.59 23.48
CA ASN A 235 13.96 8.15 24.20
C ASN A 235 14.68 7.05 24.99
N GLN A 236 16.01 7.01 24.89
CA GLN A 236 16.84 6.09 25.66
C GLN A 236 17.05 6.63 27.09
N GLN A 237 16.90 5.77 28.09
CA GLN A 237 17.20 6.04 29.49
C GLN A 237 18.17 4.99 30.05
N GLN A 238 19.01 5.42 31.00
CA GLN A 238 19.85 4.52 31.78
C GLN A 238 19.09 4.09 33.03
N THR A 239 19.00 2.79 33.26
CA THR A 239 18.37 2.24 34.45
C THR A 239 19.32 2.35 35.65
N ALA A 240 18.78 2.36 36.86
CA ALA A 240 19.56 2.47 38.09
C ALA A 240 20.56 1.31 38.30
N SER A 241 20.36 0.18 37.59
CA SER A 241 21.25 -0.99 37.58
C SER A 241 22.32 -0.95 36.47
N GLY A 242 22.39 0.13 35.68
CA GLY A 242 23.34 0.27 34.57
C GLY A 242 22.90 -0.40 33.27
N GLY A 243 21.63 -0.82 33.17
CA GLY A 243 21.02 -1.27 31.92
C GLY A 243 20.47 -0.10 31.10
N GLU A 244 20.00 -0.40 29.90
CA GLU A 244 19.30 0.55 29.04
C GLU A 244 17.81 0.25 29.04
N SER A 245 16.99 1.28 29.01
CA SER A 245 15.56 1.19 28.73
C SER A 245 15.12 2.28 27.77
N TYR A 246 13.98 2.08 27.14
CA TYR A 246 13.45 2.95 26.09
C TYR A 246 12.06 3.40 26.48
N THR A 247 11.84 4.71 26.47
CA THR A 247 10.57 5.31 26.88
C THR A 247 9.92 6.08 25.75
N PHE A 248 8.60 6.04 25.68
CA PHE A 248 7.82 6.89 24.79
C PHE A 248 6.45 7.18 25.39
N SER A 249 5.87 8.31 25.00
CA SER A 249 4.51 8.67 25.41
C SER A 249 3.47 8.01 24.53
N VAL A 250 2.34 7.66 25.12
CA VAL A 250 1.13 7.16 24.46
C VAL A 250 0.01 8.13 24.84
N THR A 251 -0.62 8.71 23.84
CA THR A 251 -1.74 9.64 24.01
C THR A 251 -3.02 8.93 23.60
N MET A 252 -3.99 8.85 24.50
CA MET A 252 -5.26 8.15 24.26
C MET A 252 -6.31 9.10 23.67
N GLU A 253 -7.30 8.55 22.99
CA GLU A 253 -8.49 9.32 22.63
C GLU A 253 -9.35 9.65 23.85
N GLU A 254 -10.07 10.77 23.82
CA GLU A 254 -10.77 11.33 24.99
C GLU A 254 -11.75 10.31 25.62
N GLY A 255 -12.60 9.68 24.81
CA GLY A 255 -13.55 8.67 25.29
C GLY A 255 -12.87 7.41 25.85
N ALA A 256 -11.75 6.98 25.26
CA ALA A 256 -10.96 5.87 25.76
C ALA A 256 -10.25 6.23 27.07
N ALA A 257 -9.77 7.47 27.19
CA ALA A 257 -9.10 7.99 28.38
C ALA A 257 -10.05 8.07 29.58
N GLU A 258 -11.30 8.49 29.40
CA GLU A 258 -12.31 8.50 30.47
C GLU A 258 -12.60 7.10 31.01
N ALA A 259 -12.73 6.11 30.11
CA ALA A 259 -12.95 4.72 30.49
C ALA A 259 -11.72 4.16 31.22
N PHE A 260 -10.53 4.39 30.67
CA PHE A 260 -9.25 3.97 31.25
C PHE A 260 -9.04 4.57 32.65
N ALA A 261 -9.23 5.88 32.81
CA ALA A 261 -9.08 6.57 34.09
C ALA A 261 -10.01 6.01 35.16
N ARG A 262 -11.28 5.78 34.81
CA ARG A 262 -12.28 5.20 35.72
C ARG A 262 -11.90 3.80 36.18
N GLU A 263 -11.43 2.96 35.25
CA GLU A 263 -11.02 1.60 35.56
C GLU A 263 -9.72 1.56 36.39
N MET A 264 -8.76 2.42 36.10
CA MET A 264 -7.53 2.58 36.89
C MET A 264 -7.83 3.11 38.31
N ALA A 265 -8.74 4.08 38.44
CA ALA A 265 -9.18 4.58 39.74
C ALA A 265 -9.88 3.48 40.56
N ALA A 266 -10.77 2.70 39.94
CA ALA A 266 -11.44 1.57 40.56
C ALA A 266 -10.46 0.45 40.99
N ALA A 267 -9.36 0.29 40.25
CA ALA A 267 -8.27 -0.63 40.58
C ALA A 267 -7.31 -0.11 41.67
N GLY A 268 -7.57 1.06 42.26
CA GLY A 268 -6.82 1.59 43.40
C GLY A 268 -5.65 2.52 43.04
N PHE A 269 -5.36 2.74 41.76
CA PHE A 269 -4.26 3.63 41.33
C PHE A 269 -4.48 5.09 41.74
N GLY A 270 -5.74 5.47 42.01
CA GLY A 270 -6.13 6.78 42.55
C GLY A 270 -5.49 7.15 43.89
N ASN A 271 -5.09 6.16 44.68
CA ASN A 271 -4.63 6.34 46.07
C ASN A 271 -3.11 6.23 46.23
N GLY A 272 -2.35 6.38 45.13
CA GLY A 272 -0.88 6.27 45.15
C GLY A 272 -0.38 4.84 44.97
N GLY A 273 -1.07 4.05 44.14
CA GLY A 273 -0.69 2.67 43.88
C GLY A 273 0.73 2.55 43.32
N PHE A 274 1.47 1.55 43.79
CA PHE A 274 2.87 1.39 43.44
C PHE A 274 3.25 -0.07 43.17
N CYS A 275 4.03 -0.25 42.11
CA CYS A 275 4.48 -1.55 41.63
C CYS A 275 5.86 -1.88 42.22
N ASN A 276 5.90 -2.22 43.51
CA ASN A 276 7.10 -2.76 44.14
C ASN A 276 6.77 -3.79 45.22
N PRO A 277 6.90 -5.10 44.92
CA PRO A 277 6.54 -6.16 45.86
C PRO A 277 7.29 -6.10 47.19
N GLN A 278 8.58 -5.75 47.16
CA GLN A 278 9.44 -5.72 48.35
C GLN A 278 9.06 -4.56 49.27
N GLN A 279 8.81 -3.38 48.70
CA GLN A 279 8.39 -2.21 49.47
C GLN A 279 6.94 -2.33 49.96
N ALA A 280 6.06 -2.95 49.17
CA ALA A 280 4.68 -3.25 49.53
C ALA A 280 4.61 -4.15 50.76
N GLN A 281 5.41 -5.22 50.75
CA GLN A 281 5.54 -6.12 51.89
C GLN A 281 6.08 -5.41 53.13
N ALA A 282 7.06 -4.50 52.98
CA ALA A 282 7.61 -3.73 54.09
C ALA A 282 6.64 -2.69 54.67
N ARG A 283 5.72 -2.15 53.86
CA ARG A 283 4.74 -1.13 54.25
C ARG A 283 3.37 -1.68 54.63
N GLY A 284 3.13 -2.98 54.44
CA GLY A 284 1.80 -3.58 54.59
C GLY A 284 0.77 -3.00 53.61
N GLN A 285 1.26 -2.53 52.45
CA GLN A 285 0.43 -1.96 51.39
C GLN A 285 0.28 -2.98 50.27
N PRO A 286 -0.84 -2.95 49.54
CA PRO A 286 -1.00 -3.77 48.34
C PRO A 286 -0.04 -3.34 47.21
N VAL A 287 0.18 -4.24 46.25
CA VAL A 287 0.93 -3.96 45.02
C VAL A 287 -0.07 -3.66 43.91
N GLU A 288 0.03 -2.48 43.32
CA GLU A 288 -0.68 -2.14 42.08
C GLU A 288 0.31 -1.91 40.94
N CYS A 289 0.20 -2.70 39.88
CA CYS A 289 1.07 -2.60 38.70
C CYS A 289 0.25 -2.34 37.43
N LEU A 290 0.65 -1.32 36.68
CA LEU A 290 0.24 -1.19 35.29
C LEU A 290 1.11 -2.14 34.47
N GLN A 291 0.46 -3.07 33.78
CA GLN A 291 1.12 -4.04 32.93
C GLN A 291 0.73 -3.77 31.48
N VAL A 292 1.70 -3.63 30.59
CA VAL A 292 1.46 -3.55 29.14
C VAL A 292 2.01 -4.81 28.50
N THR A 293 1.22 -5.43 27.64
CA THR A 293 1.64 -6.59 26.86
C THR A 293 1.62 -6.28 25.37
N TYR A 294 2.51 -6.94 24.63
CA TYR A 294 2.54 -6.97 23.17
C TYR A 294 2.59 -8.44 22.74
N GLU A 295 1.61 -8.90 21.96
CA GLU A 295 1.46 -10.33 21.61
C GLU A 295 1.52 -11.23 22.86
N ASP A 296 0.81 -10.82 23.92
CA ASP A 296 0.76 -11.44 25.25
C ASP A 296 2.07 -11.46 26.06
N GLU A 297 3.19 -11.01 25.49
CA GLU A 297 4.44 -10.81 26.20
C GLU A 297 4.41 -9.50 27.00
N VAL A 298 4.82 -9.57 28.27
CA VAL A 298 4.88 -8.40 29.16
C VAL A 298 6.05 -7.48 28.76
N VAL A 299 5.73 -6.33 28.18
CA VAL A 299 6.74 -5.34 27.74
C VAL A 299 6.96 -4.22 28.77
N PHE A 300 5.95 -3.95 29.60
CA PHE A 300 6.05 -3.04 30.73
C PHE A 300 5.32 -3.63 31.93
N ASN A 301 5.92 -3.48 33.10
CA ASN A 301 5.29 -3.83 34.37
C ASN A 301 5.83 -2.87 35.44
N GLY A 302 5.04 -1.87 35.80
CA GLY A 302 5.53 -0.77 36.61
C GLY A 302 4.45 0.07 37.25
N SER A 303 4.88 1.08 38.01
CA SER A 303 3.97 2.08 38.58
C SER A 303 3.57 3.07 37.50
N VAL A 304 2.38 3.66 37.63
CA VAL A 304 2.02 4.83 36.83
C VAL A 304 2.90 6.03 37.20
N GLN A 305 3.08 6.98 36.28
CA GLN A 305 3.90 8.16 36.55
C GLN A 305 3.36 8.96 37.76
N PRO A 306 4.24 9.61 38.54
CA PRO A 306 3.81 10.45 39.65
C PRO A 306 2.77 11.49 39.21
N GLY A 307 1.66 11.58 39.93
CA GLY A 307 0.55 12.49 39.63
C GLY A 307 -0.53 11.91 38.71
N LEU A 308 -0.25 10.86 37.92
CA LEU A 308 -1.27 10.20 37.10
C LEU A 308 -2.34 9.50 37.95
N GLY A 309 -1.94 8.93 39.10
CA GLY A 309 -2.90 8.32 40.03
C GLY A 309 -4.01 9.31 40.44
N SER A 310 -3.63 10.51 40.90
CA SER A 310 -4.60 11.56 41.25
C SER A 310 -5.47 11.98 40.08
N SER A 311 -4.91 12.08 38.87
CA SER A 311 -5.68 12.48 37.69
C SER A 311 -6.68 11.41 37.22
N PHE A 312 -6.44 10.13 37.52
CA PHE A 312 -7.45 9.08 37.36
C PHE A 312 -8.60 9.24 38.35
N ALA A 313 -8.30 9.60 39.60
CA ALA A 313 -9.30 9.72 40.67
C ALA A 313 -10.22 10.94 40.51
N ASP A 314 -9.65 12.08 40.08
CA ASP A 314 -10.41 13.32 39.88
C ASP A 314 -10.96 13.49 38.45
N GLY A 315 -10.58 12.59 37.52
CA GLY A 315 -11.03 12.57 36.13
C GLY A 315 -10.25 13.50 35.20
N SER A 316 -9.30 14.30 35.70
CA SER A 316 -8.51 15.25 34.89
C SER A 316 -7.57 14.57 33.88
N PHE A 317 -7.36 13.25 33.98
CA PHE A 317 -6.58 12.50 32.98
C PHE A 317 -7.14 12.66 31.57
N ALA A 318 -8.47 12.76 31.40
CA ALA A 318 -9.09 12.91 30.08
C ALA A 318 -8.70 14.22 29.37
N GLU A 319 -8.35 15.28 30.12
CA GLU A 319 -7.95 16.58 29.56
C GLU A 319 -6.56 16.54 28.90
N ASN A 320 -5.66 15.67 29.40
CA ASN A 320 -4.35 15.42 28.81
C ASN A 320 -3.99 13.93 28.98
N PRO A 321 -4.54 13.05 28.13
CA PRO A 321 -4.55 11.61 28.36
C PRO A 321 -3.26 10.95 27.89
N THR A 322 -2.14 11.42 28.43
CA THR A 322 -0.79 10.98 28.07
C THR A 322 -0.19 10.17 29.19
N LEU A 323 0.32 8.98 28.85
CA LEU A 323 1.12 8.15 29.76
C LEU A 323 2.46 7.80 29.10
N THR A 324 3.52 7.60 29.89
CA THR A 324 4.79 7.07 29.38
C THR A 324 4.91 5.59 29.68
N ILE A 325 5.29 4.81 28.68
CA ILE A 325 5.68 3.41 28.85
C ILE A 325 7.18 3.23 28.69
N GLU A 326 7.73 2.31 29.48
CA GLU A 326 9.14 1.94 29.48
C GLU A 326 9.28 0.50 28.96
N VAL A 327 10.15 0.29 27.98
CA VAL A 327 10.34 -0.99 27.31
C VAL A 327 11.83 -1.34 27.34
N PRO A 328 12.22 -2.61 27.55
CA PRO A 328 13.62 -2.98 27.77
C PRO A 328 14.51 -2.93 26.52
N SER A 329 13.95 -2.91 25.30
CA SER A 329 14.74 -2.87 24.06
C SER A 329 14.19 -1.86 23.05
N ARG A 330 15.08 -1.34 22.21
CA ARG A 330 14.75 -0.38 21.16
C ARG A 330 13.82 -0.99 20.11
N GLU A 331 14.11 -2.23 19.72
CA GLU A 331 13.36 -2.98 18.72
C GLU A 331 11.94 -3.22 19.21
N LYS A 332 11.76 -3.65 20.47
CA LYS A 332 10.43 -3.85 21.06
C LYS A 332 9.70 -2.52 21.23
N ALA A 333 10.40 -1.45 21.63
CA ALA A 333 9.80 -0.12 21.69
C ALA A 333 9.28 0.34 20.31
N GLN A 334 10.03 0.07 19.24
CA GLN A 334 9.62 0.36 17.86
C GLN A 334 8.40 -0.48 17.44
N GLN A 335 8.36 -1.77 17.75
CA GLN A 335 7.22 -2.65 17.44
C GLN A 335 5.95 -2.24 18.18
N VAL A 336 6.05 -1.97 19.48
CA VAL A 336 4.92 -1.54 20.31
C VAL A 336 4.43 -0.17 19.85
N LYS A 337 5.35 0.78 19.60
CA LYS A 337 5.00 2.10 19.07
C LYS A 337 4.29 2.01 17.72
N LEU A 338 4.87 1.26 16.77
CA LEU A 338 4.28 1.07 15.44
C LEU A 338 2.88 0.46 15.54
N SER A 339 2.68 -0.51 16.42
CA SER A 339 1.37 -1.17 16.59
C SER A 339 0.34 -0.28 17.31
N LEU A 340 0.79 0.64 18.15
CA LEU A 340 -0.06 1.67 18.76
C LEU A 340 -0.46 2.76 17.75
N ASP A 341 0.43 3.13 16.82
CA ASP A 341 0.15 4.16 15.80
C ASP A 341 -0.63 3.61 14.59
N ALA A 342 -0.30 2.42 14.13
CA ALA A 342 -0.91 1.81 12.94
C ALA A 342 -2.15 0.97 13.26
N GLY A 343 -2.35 0.63 14.54
CA GLY A 343 -3.37 -0.31 14.98
C GLY A 343 -2.97 -1.78 14.76
N GLN A 344 -3.89 -2.66 15.14
CA GLN A 344 -3.72 -4.10 15.02
C GLN A 344 -4.27 -4.64 13.70
N LEU A 345 -3.71 -5.76 13.22
CA LEU A 345 -4.25 -6.51 12.11
C LEU A 345 -5.51 -7.28 12.54
N PRO A 346 -6.63 -7.16 11.79
CA PRO A 346 -7.87 -7.90 12.07
C PRO A 346 -7.66 -9.40 12.24
N ALA A 347 -6.79 -10.00 11.43
CA ALA A 347 -6.47 -11.42 11.45
C ALA A 347 -4.98 -11.66 11.17
N PRO A 348 -4.39 -12.79 11.60
CA PRO A 348 -2.98 -13.08 11.31
C PRO A 348 -2.78 -13.43 9.83
N LEU A 349 -1.62 -13.08 9.28
CA LEU A 349 -1.18 -13.57 7.97
C LEU A 349 -0.50 -14.93 8.12
N ASN A 350 -0.69 -15.80 7.13
CA ASN A 350 0.01 -17.08 7.11
C ASN A 350 1.29 -16.99 6.26
N PHE A 351 2.45 -16.98 6.94
CA PHE A 351 3.78 -17.00 6.33
C PHE A 351 4.36 -18.42 6.15
N ASP A 352 3.55 -19.48 6.24
CA ASP A 352 4.01 -20.85 5.98
C ASP A 352 4.56 -20.95 4.53
N PRO A 353 5.81 -21.44 4.34
CA PRO A 353 6.44 -21.58 3.03
C PRO A 353 5.64 -22.42 2.02
N GLN A 354 4.73 -23.29 2.46
CA GLN A 354 3.90 -24.12 1.57
C GLN A 354 2.77 -23.34 0.91
N VAL A 355 2.31 -22.26 1.54
CA VAL A 355 1.15 -21.47 1.07
C VAL A 355 1.53 -20.06 0.66
N THR A 356 2.64 -19.54 1.17
CA THR A 356 3.13 -18.19 0.90
C THR A 356 3.94 -18.17 -0.38
N GLN A 357 3.66 -17.21 -1.26
CA GLN A 357 4.50 -16.96 -2.44
C GLN A 357 5.36 -15.74 -2.20
N THR A 358 6.67 -15.90 -2.32
CA THR A 358 7.63 -14.81 -2.13
C THR A 358 8.42 -14.61 -3.42
N ARG A 359 8.64 -13.34 -3.78
CA ARG A 359 9.54 -12.94 -4.85
C ARG A 359 10.36 -11.76 -4.34
N SER A 360 11.64 -12.01 -4.09
CA SER A 360 12.60 -10.97 -3.74
C SER A 360 13.58 -10.75 -4.89
N LEU A 361 14.02 -9.50 -5.05
CA LEU A 361 15.09 -9.13 -5.97
C LEU A 361 16.09 -8.26 -5.22
N GLU A 362 17.37 -8.62 -5.30
CA GLU A 362 18.43 -7.85 -4.69
C GLU A 362 18.57 -6.47 -5.37
N PRO A 363 18.75 -5.38 -4.62
CA PRO A 363 18.91 -4.04 -5.17
C PRO A 363 20.03 -3.95 -6.23
N ALA A 364 21.16 -4.63 -5.99
CA ALA A 364 22.29 -4.66 -6.92
C ALA A 364 21.95 -5.28 -8.29
N LEU A 365 21.01 -6.24 -8.34
CA LEU A 365 20.55 -6.83 -9.59
C LEU A 365 19.52 -5.92 -10.27
N ALA A 366 18.67 -5.27 -9.49
CA ALA A 366 17.71 -4.30 -9.98
C ALA A 366 18.40 -3.06 -10.60
N ASP A 367 19.48 -2.57 -10.00
CA ASP A 367 20.30 -1.48 -10.55
C ASP A 367 20.92 -1.84 -11.90
N GLN A 368 21.35 -3.09 -12.06
CA GLN A 368 21.83 -3.60 -13.35
C GLN A 368 20.70 -3.65 -14.37
N PHE A 369 19.50 -4.11 -13.99
CA PHE A 369 18.33 -4.13 -14.86
C PHE A 369 17.89 -2.72 -15.27
N LYS A 370 17.93 -1.76 -14.36
CA LYS A 370 17.65 -0.34 -14.63
C LYS A 370 18.63 0.24 -15.64
N THR A 371 19.93 0.03 -15.41
CA THR A 371 21.00 0.49 -16.31
C THR A 371 20.90 -0.16 -17.69
N ASN A 372 20.71 -1.48 -17.72
CA ASN A 372 20.59 -2.23 -18.97
C ASN A 372 19.36 -1.80 -19.76
N SER A 373 18.22 -1.57 -19.10
CA SER A 373 17.01 -1.12 -19.78
C SER A 373 17.15 0.28 -20.37
N LEU A 374 17.86 1.20 -19.69
CA LEU A 374 18.19 2.51 -20.24
C LEU A 374 19.07 2.38 -21.50
N ILE A 375 20.11 1.55 -21.44
CA ILE A 375 20.99 1.29 -22.57
C ILE A 375 20.22 0.65 -23.73
N THR A 376 19.38 -0.35 -23.47
CA THR A 376 18.55 -0.99 -24.50
C THR A 376 17.58 -0.01 -25.14
N GLY A 377 16.93 0.86 -24.37
CA GLY A 377 16.05 1.90 -24.89
C GLY A 377 16.79 2.88 -25.80
N LEU A 378 17.98 3.35 -25.37
CA LEU A 378 18.82 4.24 -26.18
C LEU A 378 19.27 3.57 -27.49
N LEU A 379 19.73 2.32 -27.40
CA LEU A 379 20.13 1.54 -28.58
C LEU A 379 18.96 1.30 -29.53
N ALA A 380 17.74 1.07 -29.02
CA ALA A 380 16.55 0.94 -29.85
C ALA A 380 16.26 2.23 -30.63
N VAL A 381 16.29 3.40 -29.96
CA VAL A 381 16.10 4.69 -30.63
C VAL A 381 17.16 4.93 -31.70
N VAL A 382 18.44 4.67 -31.40
CA VAL A 382 19.55 4.81 -32.37
C VAL A 382 19.38 3.86 -33.55
N ALA A 383 19.06 2.58 -33.30
CA ALA A 383 18.86 1.59 -34.35
C ALA A 383 17.72 1.98 -35.30
N VAL A 384 16.59 2.40 -34.73
CA VAL A 384 15.44 2.87 -35.52
C VAL A 384 15.80 4.13 -36.32
N SER A 385 16.52 5.07 -35.71
CA SER A 385 16.99 6.29 -36.38
C SER A 385 17.85 5.97 -37.61
N LEU A 386 18.77 5.02 -37.49
CA LEU A 386 19.65 4.59 -38.59
C LEU A 386 18.86 3.92 -39.71
N VAL A 387 17.90 3.06 -39.38
CA VAL A 387 17.04 2.39 -40.38
C VAL A 387 16.19 3.40 -41.14
N VAL A 388 15.54 4.32 -40.43
CA VAL A 388 14.73 5.38 -41.04
C VAL A 388 15.60 6.28 -41.94
N TYR A 389 16.75 6.73 -41.44
CA TYR A 389 17.66 7.55 -42.24
C TYR A 389 18.15 6.81 -43.49
N GLY A 390 18.53 5.53 -43.37
CA GLY A 390 18.94 4.70 -44.50
C GLY A 390 17.84 4.49 -45.54
N ARG A 391 16.57 4.42 -45.12
CA ARG A 391 15.41 4.19 -46.01
C ARG A 391 14.96 5.45 -46.77
N TYR A 392 15.01 6.62 -46.13
CA TYR A 392 14.54 7.88 -46.73
C TYR A 392 15.66 8.74 -47.32
N GLY A 393 16.90 8.59 -46.84
CA GLY A 393 18.05 9.38 -47.29
C GLY A 393 17.93 10.89 -47.04
N ARG A 394 16.93 11.33 -46.26
CA ARG A 394 16.64 12.74 -45.96
C ARG A 394 16.53 12.95 -44.46
N ALA A 395 17.41 13.80 -43.93
CA ALA A 395 17.39 14.16 -42.50
C ALA A 395 16.09 14.88 -42.09
N GLU A 396 15.48 15.63 -43.00
CA GLU A 396 14.19 16.32 -42.81
C GLU A 396 13.02 15.39 -42.48
N VAL A 397 13.10 14.12 -42.89
CA VAL A 397 12.07 13.11 -42.58
C VAL A 397 12.45 12.35 -41.30
N ALA A 398 13.73 11.99 -41.16
CA ALA A 398 14.20 11.16 -40.05
C ALA A 398 14.21 11.92 -38.70
N LEU A 399 14.68 13.17 -38.67
CA LEU A 399 14.83 13.93 -37.43
C LEU A 399 13.48 14.21 -36.74
N PRO A 400 12.41 14.65 -37.43
CA PRO A 400 11.10 14.82 -36.80
C PRO A 400 10.49 13.51 -36.31
N MET A 401 10.78 12.37 -36.96
CA MET A 401 10.33 11.06 -36.45
C MET A 401 10.95 10.75 -35.08
N ILE A 402 12.25 10.98 -34.93
CA ILE A 402 12.98 10.74 -33.68
C ILE A 402 12.45 11.65 -32.57
N VAL A 403 12.29 12.94 -32.86
CA VAL A 403 11.74 13.91 -31.89
C VAL A 403 10.32 13.51 -31.48
N THR A 404 9.50 13.05 -32.42
CA THR A 404 8.13 12.59 -32.13
C THR A 404 8.15 11.35 -31.23
N ALA A 405 8.98 10.36 -31.53
CA ALA A 405 9.11 9.15 -30.72
C ALA A 405 9.62 9.44 -29.29
N LEU A 406 10.64 10.30 -29.14
CA LEU A 406 11.13 10.73 -27.83
C LEU A 406 10.09 11.52 -27.05
N SER A 407 9.35 12.40 -27.73
CA SER A 407 8.24 13.14 -27.14
C SER A 407 7.18 12.19 -26.58
N GLU A 408 6.87 11.13 -27.31
CA GLU A 408 5.89 10.14 -26.88
C GLU A 408 6.33 9.36 -25.64
N VAL A 409 7.59 8.93 -25.58
CA VAL A 409 8.15 8.29 -24.37
C VAL A 409 8.15 9.26 -23.20
N PHE A 410 8.54 10.52 -23.40
CA PHE A 410 8.53 11.53 -22.35
C PHE A 410 7.11 11.79 -21.81
N ILE A 411 6.14 11.83 -22.72
CA ILE A 411 4.72 11.96 -22.38
C ILE A 411 4.27 10.78 -21.52
N LEU A 412 4.62 9.56 -21.91
CA LEU A 412 4.28 8.34 -21.18
C LEU A 412 4.92 8.29 -19.80
N LEU A 413 6.17 8.73 -19.66
CA LEU A 413 6.82 8.89 -18.36
C LEU A 413 6.06 9.90 -17.49
N GLY A 414 5.59 11.01 -18.06
CA GLY A 414 4.73 11.97 -17.36
C GLY A 414 3.39 11.39 -16.94
N PHE A 415 2.77 10.54 -17.77
CA PHE A 415 1.55 9.82 -17.40
C PHE A 415 1.79 8.89 -16.21
N VAL A 416 2.87 8.10 -16.24
CA VAL A 416 3.21 7.18 -15.15
C VAL A 416 3.50 7.93 -13.85
N ALA A 417 4.25 9.03 -13.92
CA ALA A 417 4.49 9.91 -12.78
C ALA A 417 3.17 10.50 -12.25
N PHE A 418 2.28 10.92 -13.14
CA PHE A 418 1.00 11.49 -12.73
C PHE A 418 0.10 10.47 -12.02
N VAL A 419 0.08 9.21 -12.45
CA VAL A 419 -0.74 8.16 -11.82
C VAL A 419 -0.04 7.50 -10.63
N GLN A 420 1.20 7.88 -10.31
CA GLN A 420 2.04 7.27 -9.27
C GLN A 420 2.16 5.75 -9.44
N TYR A 421 2.33 5.31 -10.69
CA TYR A 421 2.36 3.90 -11.03
C TYR A 421 3.80 3.35 -11.02
N PRO A 422 4.18 2.38 -10.16
CA PRO A 422 5.57 1.94 -10.05
C PRO A 422 6.10 1.25 -11.31
N LEU A 423 7.18 1.79 -11.89
CA LEU A 423 7.81 1.26 -13.09
C LEU A 423 8.50 -0.09 -12.81
N ASN A 424 8.22 -1.08 -13.66
CA ASN A 424 8.87 -2.41 -13.66
C ASN A 424 9.38 -2.72 -15.08
N LEU A 425 10.10 -3.83 -15.28
CA LEU A 425 10.69 -4.16 -16.58
C LEU A 425 9.63 -4.34 -17.68
N SER A 426 8.47 -4.87 -17.33
CA SER A 426 7.35 -5.00 -18.26
C SER A 426 6.85 -3.66 -18.82
N HIS A 427 6.88 -2.60 -18.02
CA HIS A 427 6.52 -1.24 -18.44
C HIS A 427 7.55 -0.67 -19.42
N LEU A 428 8.84 -0.92 -19.16
CA LEU A 428 9.93 -0.52 -20.06
C LEU A 428 9.84 -1.25 -21.42
N ALA A 429 9.50 -2.54 -21.41
CA ALA A 429 9.18 -3.28 -22.63
C ALA A 429 7.96 -2.66 -23.36
N GLY A 430 6.96 -2.19 -22.61
CA GLY A 430 5.82 -1.45 -23.14
C GLY A 430 6.23 -0.16 -23.86
N PHE A 431 7.12 0.64 -23.27
CA PHE A 431 7.67 1.84 -23.92
C PHE A 431 8.39 1.51 -25.22
N ILE A 432 9.19 0.44 -25.25
CA ILE A 432 9.89 0.00 -26.46
C ILE A 432 8.89 -0.44 -27.54
N ALA A 433 7.83 -1.16 -27.16
CA ALA A 433 6.76 -1.56 -28.08
C ALA A 433 6.02 -0.35 -28.65
N VAL A 434 5.77 0.68 -27.83
CA VAL A 434 5.17 1.93 -28.28
C VAL A 434 6.09 2.69 -29.24
N ILE A 435 7.40 2.74 -28.98
CA ILE A 435 8.36 3.34 -29.93
C ILE A 435 8.29 2.62 -31.28
N GLY A 436 8.27 1.28 -31.28
CA GLY A 436 8.22 0.48 -32.51
C GLY A 436 6.93 0.70 -33.31
N THR A 437 5.77 0.59 -32.66
CA THR A 437 4.47 0.83 -33.30
C THR A 437 4.29 2.29 -33.72
N GLY A 438 4.80 3.23 -32.92
CA GLY A 438 4.82 4.65 -33.25
C GLY A 438 5.62 4.93 -34.51
N VAL A 439 6.84 4.41 -34.62
CA VAL A 439 7.65 4.64 -35.82
C VAL A 439 7.06 3.98 -37.07
N ASP A 440 6.40 2.82 -36.94
CA ASP A 440 5.64 2.21 -38.04
C ASP A 440 4.54 3.17 -38.55
N ASP A 441 3.77 3.78 -37.66
CA ASP A 441 2.76 4.78 -38.01
C ASP A 441 3.37 6.01 -38.70
N LEU A 442 4.52 6.49 -38.19
CA LEU A 442 5.23 7.64 -38.78
C LEU A 442 5.74 7.33 -40.18
N ILE A 443 6.22 6.09 -40.42
CA ILE A 443 6.61 5.59 -41.73
C ILE A 443 5.41 5.55 -42.68
N ILE A 444 4.25 5.05 -42.24
CA ILE A 444 3.02 5.04 -43.05
C ILE A 444 2.62 6.47 -43.47
N ILE A 445 2.70 7.43 -42.54
CA ILE A 445 2.43 8.84 -42.83
C ILE A 445 3.43 9.38 -43.87
N ALA A 446 4.73 9.14 -43.66
CA ALA A 446 5.77 9.62 -44.55
C ALA A 446 5.65 9.01 -45.96
N ASP A 447 5.50 7.68 -46.08
CA ASP A 447 5.36 7.00 -47.37
C ASP A 447 4.10 7.46 -48.12
N GLU A 448 2.94 7.57 -47.46
CA GLU A 448 1.70 8.01 -48.13
C GLU A 448 1.78 9.48 -48.57
N ILE A 449 2.44 10.37 -47.80
CA ILE A 449 2.64 11.78 -48.19
C ILE A 449 3.63 11.90 -49.35
N LEU A 450 4.76 11.17 -49.29
CA LEU A 450 5.90 11.30 -50.21
C LEU A 450 5.75 10.52 -51.54
N GLN A 451 5.08 9.36 -51.57
CA GLN A 451 5.12 8.43 -52.73
C GLN A 451 4.37 8.90 -54.00
N GLN A 452 3.37 9.77 -53.90
CA GLN A 452 2.50 10.10 -55.05
C GLN A 452 2.88 11.42 -55.77
N GLY A 453 4.17 11.78 -55.81
CA GLY A 453 4.67 12.99 -56.50
C GLY A 453 4.50 14.30 -55.71
N LYS A 454 4.88 15.44 -56.32
CA LYS A 454 4.83 16.78 -55.70
C LYS A 454 3.44 17.02 -55.10
N VAL A 455 3.39 17.45 -53.85
CA VAL A 455 2.13 17.83 -53.17
C VAL A 455 1.73 19.21 -53.67
N GLU A 456 1.18 19.30 -54.88
CA GLU A 456 0.90 20.59 -55.54
C GLU A 456 -0.23 21.39 -54.87
N THR A 457 -1.03 20.76 -54.00
CA THR A 457 -2.12 21.44 -53.27
C THR A 457 -2.35 20.85 -51.88
N GLY A 458 -2.75 21.68 -50.91
CA GLY A 458 -3.12 21.24 -49.55
C GLY A 458 -4.28 20.23 -49.49
N ARG A 459 -5.12 20.16 -50.54
CA ARG A 459 -6.22 19.19 -50.65
C ARG A 459 -5.71 17.76 -50.92
N VAL A 460 -4.63 17.60 -51.68
CA VAL A 460 -3.98 16.31 -51.92
C VAL A 460 -3.35 15.79 -50.64
N PHE A 461 -2.69 16.66 -49.88
CA PHE A 461 -2.16 16.34 -48.55
C PHE A 461 -3.25 15.80 -47.61
N GLN A 462 -4.37 16.51 -47.46
CA GLN A 462 -5.44 16.10 -46.55
C GLN A 462 -6.04 14.73 -46.91
N ASN A 463 -6.17 14.41 -48.19
CA ASN A 463 -6.68 13.11 -48.62
C ASN A 463 -5.69 11.98 -48.32
N ARG A 464 -4.40 12.17 -48.62
CA ARG A 464 -3.33 11.22 -48.31
C ARG A 464 -3.20 10.99 -46.81
N PHE A 465 -3.16 12.08 -46.05
CA PHE A 465 -3.11 12.06 -44.59
C PHE A 465 -4.31 11.30 -43.99
N ARG A 466 -5.54 11.54 -44.48
CA ARG A 466 -6.73 10.81 -44.02
C ARG A 466 -6.66 9.31 -44.31
N LYS A 467 -6.09 8.92 -45.45
CA LYS A 467 -5.90 7.51 -45.81
C LYS A 467 -4.88 6.83 -44.89
N ALA A 468 -3.73 7.47 -44.66
CA ALA A 468 -2.74 7.00 -43.69
C ALA A 468 -3.36 6.84 -42.29
N PHE A 469 -4.09 7.87 -41.82
CA PHE A 469 -4.76 7.83 -40.51
C PHE A 469 -5.83 6.76 -40.37
N TRP A 470 -6.49 6.37 -41.45
CA TRP A 470 -7.44 5.26 -41.42
C TRP A 470 -6.73 3.93 -41.14
N VAL A 471 -5.57 3.69 -41.76
CA VAL A 471 -4.75 2.49 -41.53
C VAL A 471 -4.20 2.48 -40.11
N ILE A 472 -3.65 3.60 -39.66
CA ILE A 472 -3.12 3.78 -38.29
C ILE A 472 -4.21 3.56 -37.25
N GLY A 473 -5.40 4.15 -37.45
CA GLY A 473 -6.54 3.96 -36.55
C GLY A 473 -7.01 2.51 -36.48
N ALA A 474 -7.02 1.78 -37.60
CA ALA A 474 -7.34 0.36 -37.62
C ALA A 474 -6.29 -0.48 -36.88
N ALA A 475 -5.00 -0.22 -37.11
CA ALA A 475 -3.92 -0.90 -36.40
C ALA A 475 -3.97 -0.64 -34.88
N ALA A 476 -4.17 0.62 -34.49
CA ALA A 476 -4.35 1.00 -33.09
C ALA A 476 -5.52 0.27 -32.43
N ALA A 477 -6.67 0.20 -33.10
CA ALA A 477 -7.83 -0.54 -32.60
C ALA A 477 -7.49 -2.03 -32.39
N THR A 478 -6.79 -2.67 -33.33
CA THR A 478 -6.37 -4.07 -33.17
C THR A 478 -5.42 -4.27 -31.99
N THR A 479 -4.46 -3.37 -31.79
CA THR A 479 -3.53 -3.42 -30.65
C THR A 479 -4.26 -3.25 -29.33
N ILE A 480 -5.19 -2.29 -29.23
CA ILE A 480 -5.98 -2.06 -28.01
C ILE A 480 -6.84 -3.30 -27.69
N VAL A 481 -7.52 -3.86 -28.69
CA VAL A 481 -8.33 -5.07 -28.50
C VAL A 481 -7.45 -6.24 -28.07
N ALA A 482 -6.28 -6.43 -28.67
CA ALA A 482 -5.34 -7.50 -28.33
C ALA A 482 -4.77 -7.37 -26.91
N MET A 483 -4.50 -6.14 -26.45
CA MET A 483 -3.96 -5.87 -25.11
C MET A 483 -5.01 -5.86 -24.01
N SER A 484 -6.29 -5.64 -24.35
CA SER A 484 -7.37 -5.51 -23.37
C SER A 484 -7.52 -6.69 -22.39
N PRO A 485 -7.36 -7.98 -22.78
CA PRO A 485 -7.46 -9.08 -21.83
C PRO A 485 -6.32 -9.09 -20.83
N LEU A 486 -5.09 -8.72 -21.23
CA LEU A 486 -3.93 -8.67 -20.34
C LEU A 486 -4.08 -7.57 -19.28
N MET A 487 -4.71 -6.45 -19.66
CA MET A 487 -5.04 -5.37 -18.74
C MET A 487 -6.12 -5.78 -17.73
N VAL A 488 -7.22 -6.40 -18.19
CA VAL A 488 -8.38 -6.71 -17.32
C VAL A 488 -8.15 -7.93 -16.44
N LEU A 489 -7.48 -8.97 -16.95
CA LEU A 489 -7.27 -10.22 -16.21
C LEU A 489 -6.14 -10.13 -15.17
N SER A 490 -5.49 -8.96 -15.03
CA SER A 490 -4.44 -8.69 -14.05
C SER A 490 -3.41 -9.82 -13.94
N LEU A 491 -2.85 -10.24 -15.08
CA LEU A 491 -1.90 -11.36 -15.22
C LEU A 491 -0.49 -11.04 -14.68
N GLY A 492 -0.42 -10.44 -13.48
CA GLY A 492 0.82 -9.99 -12.86
C GLY A 492 1.52 -8.93 -13.71
N ASP A 493 2.80 -9.15 -13.99
CA ASP A 493 3.67 -8.16 -14.62
C ASP A 493 3.25 -7.82 -16.07
N LEU A 494 2.52 -8.71 -16.75
CA LEU A 494 2.02 -8.50 -18.12
C LEU A 494 0.93 -7.43 -18.21
N SER A 495 0.20 -7.17 -17.12
CA SER A 495 -0.82 -6.10 -17.08
C SER A 495 -0.18 -4.73 -17.29
N GLY A 496 0.97 -4.50 -16.66
CA GLY A 496 1.76 -3.28 -16.80
C GLY A 496 2.21 -2.99 -18.23
N PHE A 497 2.70 -4.03 -18.93
CA PHE A 497 3.03 -3.94 -20.35
C PHE A 497 1.82 -3.50 -21.18
N ALA A 498 0.68 -4.17 -21.00
CA ALA A 498 -0.55 -3.89 -21.74
C ALA A 498 -1.07 -2.45 -21.51
N ILE A 499 -1.08 -1.99 -20.26
CA ILE A 499 -1.51 -0.63 -19.89
C ILE A 499 -0.65 0.41 -20.62
N ILE A 500 0.68 0.29 -20.54
CA ILE A 500 1.60 1.23 -21.18
C ILE A 500 1.44 1.22 -22.70
N THR A 501 1.29 0.04 -23.32
CA THR A 501 1.08 -0.05 -24.76
C THR A 501 -0.25 0.59 -25.20
N ILE A 502 -1.35 0.33 -24.49
CA ILE A 502 -2.66 0.93 -24.79
C ILE A 502 -2.59 2.45 -24.67
N VAL A 503 -2.04 2.96 -23.57
CA VAL A 503 -1.93 4.41 -23.34
C VAL A 503 -1.02 5.04 -24.38
N GLY A 504 0.10 4.43 -24.75
CA GLY A 504 1.01 4.94 -25.78
C GLY A 504 0.36 5.03 -27.15
N VAL A 505 -0.30 3.96 -27.58
CA VAL A 505 -1.06 3.94 -28.84
C VAL A 505 -2.13 5.03 -28.86
N LEU A 506 -2.91 5.18 -27.78
CA LEU A 506 -3.93 6.23 -27.67
C LEU A 506 -3.31 7.63 -27.75
N ILE A 507 -2.30 7.90 -26.93
CA ILE A 507 -1.64 9.20 -26.86
C ILE A 507 -1.15 9.60 -28.23
N GLY A 508 -0.47 8.71 -28.94
CA GLY A 508 0.10 9.17 -30.18
C GLY A 508 -0.86 9.18 -31.35
N VAL A 509 -1.84 8.26 -31.45
CA VAL A 509 -2.89 8.39 -32.49
C VAL A 509 -3.63 9.71 -32.35
N LEU A 510 -3.85 10.16 -31.11
CA LEU A 510 -4.56 11.41 -30.82
C LEU A 510 -3.68 12.66 -30.91
N VAL A 511 -2.39 12.57 -30.60
CA VAL A 511 -1.51 13.74 -30.41
C VAL A 511 -0.23 13.68 -31.24
N THR A 512 0.64 12.69 -31.00
CA THR A 512 2.01 12.70 -31.57
C THR A 512 2.03 12.45 -33.08
N ARG A 513 1.25 11.50 -33.59
CA ARG A 513 1.15 11.21 -35.04
C ARG A 513 0.51 12.38 -35.81
N PRO A 514 -0.59 13.01 -35.34
CA PRO A 514 -1.13 14.19 -36.00
C PRO A 514 -0.14 15.36 -36.05
N ALA A 515 0.59 15.59 -34.95
CA ALA A 515 1.62 16.63 -34.89
C ALA A 515 2.78 16.35 -35.86
N TYR A 516 3.24 15.10 -35.97
CA TYR A 516 4.26 14.72 -36.95
C TYR A 516 3.82 15.00 -38.39
N GLY A 517 2.57 14.68 -38.74
CA GLY A 517 2.05 14.98 -40.07
C GLY A 517 2.08 16.46 -40.41
N ASP A 518 1.73 17.33 -39.46
CA ASP A 518 1.79 18.77 -39.65
C ASP A 518 3.23 19.29 -39.73
N ILE A 519 4.16 18.72 -38.94
CA ILE A 519 5.60 19.04 -39.01
C ILE A 519 6.18 18.64 -40.38
N LEU A 520 5.87 17.43 -40.84
CA LEU A 520 6.30 16.94 -42.15
C LEU A 520 5.71 17.78 -43.28
N ARG A 521 4.46 18.22 -43.14
CA ARG A 521 3.83 19.14 -44.10
C ARG A 521 4.62 20.45 -44.20
N ALA A 522 4.98 21.05 -43.07
CA ALA A 522 5.72 22.31 -43.06
C ALA A 522 7.12 22.14 -43.69
N LEU A 523 7.84 21.07 -43.34
CA LEU A 523 9.21 20.85 -43.82
C LEU A 523 9.29 20.46 -45.30
N VAL A 524 8.27 19.78 -45.85
CA VAL A 524 8.30 19.27 -47.23
C VAL A 524 7.56 20.18 -48.23
N ILE A 525 6.63 21.03 -47.77
CA ILE A 525 5.83 21.90 -48.65
C ILE A 525 6.34 23.34 -48.71
N ASP A 526 6.98 23.88 -47.65
CA ASP A 526 7.48 25.28 -47.66
C ASP A 526 8.82 25.47 -48.43
N GLU A 527 9.34 24.43 -49.08
CA GLU A 527 10.56 24.51 -49.92
C GLU A 527 10.32 24.87 -51.40
N ASP A 528 9.08 25.02 -51.86
CA ASP A 528 8.76 25.41 -53.26
C ASP A 528 8.07 26.80 -53.34
#